data_AF-A0A7C5ZK34-F1
#
_entry.id   AF-A0A7C5ZK34-F1
#
_cell.length_a   1.000
_cell.length_b   1.000
_cell.length_c   1.000
_cell.angle_alpha   90.00
_cell.angle_beta   90.00
_cell.angle_gamma   90.00
#
_symmetry.space_group_name_H-M   'P 1'
#
loop_
_entity.id
_entity.type
_entity.pdbx_description
1 polymer ?
#
loop_
_entity_poly.entity_id
_entity_poly.type
_entity_poly.pdbx_seq_one_letter_code
_entity_poly.pdbx_strand_id
1 'polypeptide(L)'
;MALADEVLGRYSTQYLASITNPQASGETTYDSTRLAYACTDIEAEFAKIGLTYTDTTATHVATAVAGVVALLLLRSGQVGGKEGWDAWLENLNRLRLVTANDRIMPTTSSELTPSDENPENNLTTRPFFDRSEFASYRPGSDREDPTDPVND
;
A
#
# COMPACT_ATOMS: atom_id res chain seq x y z
N MET A 1 14.19 10.86 -15.99
CA MET A 1 13.60 12.19 -15.70
C MET A 1 13.93 12.52 -14.25
N ALA A 2 14.48 13.69 -13.94
CA ALA A 2 14.89 13.98 -12.57
C ALA A 2 13.67 14.21 -11.66
N LEU A 3 13.74 13.81 -10.39
CA LEU A 3 12.66 14.05 -9.41
C LEU A 3 12.31 15.55 -9.30
N ALA A 4 13.30 16.43 -9.43
CA ALA A 4 13.08 17.87 -9.46
C ALA A 4 12.18 18.31 -10.63
N ASP A 5 12.33 17.71 -11.82
CA ASP A 5 11.50 18.02 -12.99
C ASP A 5 10.03 17.63 -12.74
N GLU A 6 9.80 16.49 -12.09
CA GLU A 6 8.47 16.02 -11.70
C GLU A 6 7.81 16.94 -10.66
N VAL A 7 8.57 17.46 -9.71
CA VAL A 7 8.06 18.46 -8.75
C VAL A 7 7.71 19.76 -9.48
N LEU A 8 8.58 20.24 -10.37
CA LEU A 8 8.35 21.47 -11.14
C LEU A 8 7.17 21.35 -12.10
N GLY A 9 6.95 20.17 -12.68
CA GLY A 9 5.81 19.91 -13.56
C GLY A 9 4.46 19.88 -12.82
N ARG A 10 4.45 19.58 -11.51
CA ARG A 10 3.22 19.42 -10.72
C ARG A 10 2.85 20.65 -9.90
N TYR A 11 3.82 21.48 -9.53
CA TYR A 11 3.61 22.65 -8.68
C TYR A 11 4.03 23.94 -9.37
N SER A 12 3.26 25.00 -9.13
CA SER A 12 3.61 26.32 -9.66
C SER A 12 4.92 26.84 -9.07
N THR A 13 5.70 27.57 -9.87
CA THR A 13 6.95 28.21 -9.45
C THR A 13 6.75 29.12 -8.23
N GLN A 14 5.62 29.82 -8.16
CA GLN A 14 5.31 30.72 -7.04
C GLN A 14 5.03 29.96 -5.74
N TYR A 15 4.37 28.80 -5.82
CA TYR A 15 4.21 27.92 -4.67
C TYR A 15 5.56 27.34 -4.21
N LEU A 16 6.40 26.90 -5.15
CA LEU A 16 7.72 26.39 -4.80
C LEU A 16 8.61 27.47 -4.18
N ALA A 17 8.57 28.70 -4.69
CA ALA A 17 9.30 29.82 -4.12
C ALA A 17 8.87 30.10 -2.67
N SER A 18 7.57 30.03 -2.36
CA SER A 18 7.08 30.29 -1.01
C SER A 18 7.54 29.25 0.01
N ILE A 19 7.68 27.98 -0.38
CA ILE A 19 8.10 26.89 0.51
C ILE A 19 9.63 26.74 0.57
N THR A 20 10.37 27.09 -0.49
CA THR A 20 11.84 27.02 -0.47
C THR A 20 12.46 28.24 0.18
N ASN A 21 11.84 29.42 0.03
CA ASN A 21 12.36 30.71 0.50
C ASN A 21 11.43 31.41 1.49
N PRO A 22 11.08 30.77 2.62
CA PRO A 22 10.09 31.33 3.57
C PRO A 22 10.54 32.65 4.22
N GLN A 23 11.84 32.95 4.20
CA GLN A 23 12.41 34.17 4.79
C GLN A 23 12.51 35.33 3.79
N ALA A 24 12.38 35.07 2.49
CA ALA A 24 12.48 36.08 1.45
C ALA A 24 11.07 36.40 0.92
N SER A 25 10.47 37.44 1.50
CA SER A 25 9.15 37.93 1.07
C SER A 25 9.22 38.48 -0.36
N GLY A 26 8.33 37.99 -1.23
CA GLY A 26 8.19 38.50 -2.61
C GLY A 26 9.10 37.84 -3.65
N GLU A 27 9.84 36.81 -3.28
CA GLU A 27 10.67 36.08 -4.24
C GLU A 27 9.79 35.25 -5.19
N THR A 28 9.99 35.44 -6.50
CA THR A 28 9.23 34.75 -7.56
C THR A 28 9.96 33.53 -8.09
N THR A 29 11.22 33.35 -7.70
CA THR A 29 12.10 32.26 -8.10
C THR A 29 12.28 31.32 -6.91
N TYR A 30 12.17 30.01 -7.15
CA TYR A 30 12.44 29.02 -6.11
C TYR A 30 13.94 28.78 -5.96
N ASP A 31 14.36 28.38 -4.76
CA ASP A 31 15.75 27.98 -4.52
C ASP A 31 15.94 26.53 -4.99
N SER A 32 16.56 26.40 -6.17
CA SER A 32 16.85 25.11 -6.80
C SER A 32 17.80 24.24 -5.98
N THR A 33 18.65 24.84 -5.15
CA THR A 33 19.62 24.12 -4.31
C THR A 33 18.89 23.43 -3.16
N ARG A 34 17.99 24.16 -2.48
CA ARG A 34 17.14 23.59 -1.44
C ARG A 34 16.22 22.50 -1.97
N LEU A 35 15.65 22.70 -3.16
CA LEU A 35 14.84 21.69 -3.83
C LEU A 35 15.66 20.43 -4.14
N ALA A 36 16.88 20.58 -4.69
CA ALA A 36 17.75 19.45 -5.01
C ALA A 36 18.13 18.65 -3.75
N TYR A 37 18.49 19.33 -2.65
CA TYR A 37 18.77 18.65 -1.39
C TYR A 37 17.55 17.92 -0.82
N ALA A 38 16.37 18.54 -0.89
CA ALA A 38 15.13 17.85 -0.49
C ALA A 38 14.86 16.61 -1.35
N CYS A 39 15.12 16.65 -2.66
CA CYS A 39 15.01 15.48 -3.53
C CYS A 39 15.95 14.35 -3.08
N THR A 40 17.24 14.67 -2.85
CA THR A 40 18.24 13.69 -2.39
C THR A 40 17.86 13.07 -1.05
N ASP A 41 17.37 13.88 -0.10
CA ASP A 41 16.94 13.38 1.21
C ASP A 41 15.78 12.40 1.07
N ILE A 42 14.80 12.70 0.21
CA ILE A 42 13.64 11.82 -0.03
C ILE A 42 14.06 10.52 -0.73
N GLU A 43 14.95 10.58 -1.71
CA GLU A 43 15.51 9.38 -2.33
C GLU A 43 16.20 8.47 -1.29
N ALA A 44 16.90 9.07 -0.31
CA ALA A 44 17.52 8.34 0.79
C ALA A 44 16.49 7.71 1.75
N GLU A 45 15.32 8.31 1.96
CA GLU A 45 14.26 7.71 2.79
C GLU A 45 13.68 6.43 2.18
N PHE A 46 13.60 6.33 0.86
CA PHE A 46 13.23 5.07 0.19
C PHE A 46 14.22 3.96 0.56
N ALA A 47 15.52 4.26 0.58
CA ALA A 47 16.54 3.28 0.94
C ALA A 47 16.38 2.75 2.38
N LYS A 48 15.91 3.59 3.32
CA LYS A 48 15.68 3.16 4.72
C LYS A 48 14.60 2.11 4.86
N ILE A 49 13.61 2.10 3.96
CA ILE A 49 12.54 1.08 3.94
C ILE A 49 12.86 -0.11 3.03
N GLY A 50 14.09 -0.19 2.51
CA GLY A 50 14.54 -1.25 1.62
C GLY A 50 14.07 -1.10 0.17
N LEU A 51 13.58 0.08 -0.23
CA LEU A 51 13.22 0.38 -1.61
C LEU A 51 14.31 1.23 -2.27
N THR A 52 14.54 1.02 -3.55
CA THR A 52 15.36 1.95 -4.35
C THR A 52 14.42 2.86 -5.12
N TYR A 53 14.57 4.18 -4.96
CA TYR A 53 13.83 5.12 -5.77
C TYR A 53 14.13 4.89 -7.26
N THR A 54 13.09 4.94 -8.09
CA THR A 54 13.23 4.87 -9.54
C THR A 54 12.22 5.82 -10.18
N ASP A 55 12.67 6.56 -11.18
CA ASP A 55 11.87 7.50 -11.96
C ASP A 55 11.00 6.79 -13.01
N THR A 56 11.19 5.49 -13.23
CA THR A 56 10.38 4.69 -14.16
C THR A 56 9.05 4.24 -13.57
N THR A 57 8.96 4.20 -12.24
CA THR A 57 7.79 3.68 -11.54
C THR A 57 6.91 4.84 -11.09
N ALA A 58 5.73 4.98 -11.70
CA ALA A 58 4.81 6.09 -11.41
C ALA A 58 4.46 6.23 -9.91
N THR A 59 4.36 5.12 -9.17
CA THR A 59 4.10 5.15 -7.72
C THR A 59 5.28 5.65 -6.89
N HIS A 60 6.52 5.37 -7.33
CA HIS A 60 7.72 5.91 -6.68
C HIS A 60 7.79 7.42 -6.90
N VAL A 61 7.59 7.86 -8.14
CA VAL A 61 7.58 9.29 -8.50
C VAL A 61 6.47 10.03 -7.72
N ALA A 62 5.24 9.53 -7.73
CA ALA A 62 4.13 10.18 -7.02
C ALA A 62 4.38 10.28 -5.51
N THR A 63 4.91 9.22 -4.89
CA THR A 63 5.23 9.21 -3.45
C THR A 63 6.42 10.11 -3.14
N ALA A 64 7.45 10.13 -3.99
CA ALA A 64 8.64 10.96 -3.79
C ALA A 64 8.31 12.45 -3.92
N VAL A 65 7.51 12.85 -4.92
CA VAL A 65 7.05 14.24 -5.06
C VAL A 65 6.30 14.71 -3.80
N ALA A 66 5.39 13.89 -3.28
CA ALA A 66 4.66 14.22 -2.05
C ALA A 66 5.62 14.39 -0.85
N GLY A 67 6.63 13.54 -0.76
CA GLY A 67 7.66 13.62 0.28
C GLY A 67 8.49 14.89 0.21
N VAL A 68 8.91 15.30 -1.00
CA VAL A 68 9.68 16.53 -1.20
C VAL A 68 8.91 17.74 -0.70
N VAL A 69 7.63 17.85 -1.08
CA VAL A 69 6.79 18.97 -0.65
C VAL A 69 6.58 18.96 0.86
N ALA A 70 6.27 17.79 1.45
CA ALA A 70 6.11 17.65 2.88
C ALA A 70 7.38 18.04 3.66
N LEU A 71 8.56 17.60 3.19
CA LEU A 71 9.85 17.94 3.78
C LEU A 71 10.15 19.43 3.70
N LEU A 72 9.88 20.07 2.57
CA LEU A 72 10.07 21.51 2.38
C LEU A 72 9.13 22.32 3.28
N LEU A 73 7.86 21.92 3.40
CA LEU A 73 6.91 22.55 4.32
C LEU A 73 7.35 22.40 5.79
N LEU A 74 7.83 21.20 6.16
CA LEU A 74 8.36 20.94 7.50
C LEU A 74 9.58 21.83 7.80
N ARG A 75 10.55 21.92 6.87
CA ARG A 75 11.77 22.71 7.04
C ARG A 75 11.52 24.22 7.04
N SER A 76 10.53 24.68 6.28
CA SER A 76 10.12 26.09 6.27
C SER A 76 9.27 26.49 7.48
N GLY A 77 8.79 25.52 8.27
CA GLY A 77 7.92 25.77 9.42
C GLY A 77 6.52 26.23 9.02
N GLN A 78 6.08 25.96 7.79
CA GLN A 78 4.74 26.29 7.34
C GLN A 78 3.69 25.37 7.96
N VAL A 79 2.47 25.89 8.11
CA VAL A 79 1.32 25.16 8.64
C VAL A 79 1.06 23.91 7.78
N GLY A 80 0.82 22.77 8.43
CA GLY A 80 0.58 21.50 7.74
C GLY A 80 1.85 20.73 7.36
N GLY A 81 3.04 21.29 7.58
CA GLY A 81 4.30 20.62 7.24
C GLY A 81 4.52 19.33 8.04
N LYS A 82 4.21 19.35 9.35
CA LYS A 82 4.33 18.17 10.20
C LYS A 82 3.28 17.11 9.87
N GLU A 83 2.03 17.52 9.74
CA GLU A 83 0.91 16.62 9.42
C GLU A 83 1.12 15.98 8.04
N GLY A 84 1.57 16.76 7.06
CA GLY A 84 1.92 16.27 5.73
C GLY A 84 3.09 15.29 5.75
N TRP A 85 4.11 15.55 6.58
CA TRP A 85 5.25 14.64 6.75
C TRP A 85 4.83 13.31 7.38
N ASP A 86 4.04 13.35 8.45
CA ASP A 86 3.56 12.17 9.14
C ASP A 86 2.65 11.32 8.21
N ALA A 87 1.76 11.95 7.45
CA ALA A 87 0.93 11.29 6.45
C ALA A 87 1.76 10.68 5.29
N TRP A 88 2.83 11.38 4.87
CA TRP A 88 3.74 10.85 3.86
C TRP A 88 4.51 9.62 4.36
N LEU A 89 5.00 9.64 5.61
CA LEU A 89 5.66 8.48 6.22
C LEU A 89 4.72 7.27 6.30
N GLU A 90 3.44 7.48 6.61
CA GLU A 90 2.44 6.41 6.58
C GLU A 90 2.29 5.85 5.16
N ASN A 91 2.18 6.72 4.15
CA ASN A 91 2.09 6.30 2.75
C ASN A 91 3.34 5.54 2.27
N LEU A 92 4.53 6.00 2.66
CA LEU A 92 5.80 5.34 2.35
C LEU A 92 5.84 3.92 2.95
N ASN A 93 5.35 3.74 4.18
CA ASN A 93 5.23 2.43 4.81
C ASN A 93 4.19 1.54 4.10
N ARG A 94 3.07 2.10 3.63
CA ARG A 94 2.10 1.34 2.82
C ARG A 94 2.71 0.90 1.49
N LEU A 95 3.49 1.79 0.84
CA LEU A 95 4.18 1.47 -0.40
C LEU A 95 5.13 0.29 -0.21
N ARG A 96 5.86 0.24 0.91
CA ARG A 96 6.70 -0.90 1.29
C ARG A 96 5.90 -2.21 1.32
N LEU A 97 4.74 -2.24 1.95
CA LEU A 97 3.92 -3.46 2.04
C LEU A 97 3.45 -3.98 0.67
N VAL A 98 3.11 -3.06 -0.24
CA VAL A 98 2.63 -3.41 -1.59
C VAL A 98 3.77 -3.88 -2.49
N THR A 99 4.91 -3.21 -2.47
CA THR A 99 6.04 -3.50 -3.38
C THR A 99 6.95 -4.61 -2.87
N ALA A 100 7.05 -4.80 -1.55
CA ALA A 100 7.89 -5.85 -0.98
C ALA A 100 7.35 -7.26 -1.20
N ASN A 101 6.14 -7.43 -1.76
CA ASN A 101 5.48 -8.74 -1.84
C ASN A 101 5.63 -9.44 -0.48
N ASP A 102 5.04 -8.86 0.57
CA ASP A 102 4.97 -9.49 1.88
C ASP A 102 4.04 -10.71 1.77
N ARG A 103 4.52 -11.69 1.00
CA ARG A 103 4.06 -13.05 1.00
C ARG A 103 4.29 -13.45 2.43
N ILE A 104 3.19 -13.74 3.10
CA ILE A 104 3.19 -14.62 4.26
C ILE A 104 3.89 -15.90 3.78
N MET A 105 5.20 -15.97 3.95
CA MET A 105 5.97 -17.18 3.79
C MET A 105 5.41 -18.07 4.89
N PRO A 106 4.69 -19.16 4.57
CA PRO A 106 4.21 -20.06 5.59
C PRO A 106 5.43 -20.54 6.39
N THR A 107 5.55 -20.10 7.64
CA THR A 107 6.65 -20.45 8.54
C THR A 107 6.53 -21.88 9.04
N THR A 108 5.41 -22.54 8.74
CA THR A 108 5.19 -23.93 9.04
C THR A 108 5.88 -24.77 7.98
N SER A 109 7.07 -25.29 8.30
CA SER A 109 7.66 -26.46 7.63
C SER A 109 6.92 -27.75 7.97
N SER A 110 5.62 -27.67 8.29
CA SER A 110 4.81 -28.85 8.49
C SER A 110 4.74 -29.55 7.15
N GLU A 111 5.30 -30.75 7.07
CA GLU A 111 4.83 -31.69 6.08
C GLU A 111 3.31 -31.76 6.24
N LEU A 112 2.59 -31.43 5.17
CA LEU A 112 1.16 -31.66 5.13
C LEU A 112 1.03 -33.18 5.12
N THR A 113 0.83 -33.77 6.30
CA THR A 113 0.44 -35.17 6.39
C THR A 113 -0.86 -35.29 5.61
N PRO A 114 -0.89 -36.04 4.48
CA PRO A 114 -2.13 -36.25 3.77
C PRO A 114 -3.14 -36.80 4.77
N SER A 115 -4.33 -36.19 4.85
CA SER A 115 -5.39 -36.76 5.65
C SER A 115 -5.75 -38.15 5.11
N ASP A 116 -6.18 -39.06 5.98
CA ASP A 116 -6.58 -40.43 5.64
C ASP A 116 -7.82 -40.50 4.70
N GLU A 117 -8.24 -39.39 4.08
CA GLU A 117 -9.33 -39.35 3.11
C GLU A 117 -8.97 -39.99 1.76
N ASN A 118 -7.74 -40.46 1.56
CA ASN A 118 -7.35 -41.28 0.41
C ASN A 118 -6.56 -42.52 0.84
N PRO A 119 -7.20 -43.52 1.48
CA PRO A 119 -6.46 -44.68 1.96
C PRO A 119 -6.06 -45.65 0.85
N GLU A 120 -6.79 -45.73 -0.28
CA GLU A 120 -6.53 -46.71 -1.34
C GLU A 120 -7.35 -46.36 -2.60
N ASN A 121 -6.75 -46.48 -3.80
CA ASN A 121 -7.40 -46.57 -5.13
C ASN A 121 -7.54 -45.35 -6.06
N ASN A 122 -6.59 -44.41 -6.15
CA ASN A 122 -6.49 -43.49 -7.32
C ASN A 122 -7.77 -42.69 -7.66
N LEU A 123 -8.74 -42.63 -6.74
CA LEU A 123 -9.93 -41.83 -6.89
C LEU A 123 -9.55 -40.42 -6.44
N THR A 124 -9.89 -39.43 -7.26
CA THR A 124 -9.83 -38.03 -6.84
C THR A 124 -10.91 -37.83 -5.77
N THR A 125 -10.63 -38.24 -4.53
CA THR A 125 -11.52 -37.99 -3.40
C THR A 125 -11.53 -36.48 -3.21
N ARG A 126 -12.62 -35.85 -3.66
CA ARG A 126 -12.85 -34.44 -3.40
C ARG A 126 -13.04 -34.26 -1.90
N PRO A 127 -12.58 -33.13 -1.33
CA PRO A 127 -12.77 -32.84 0.08
C PRO A 127 -14.24 -32.99 0.47
N PHE A 128 -14.53 -33.43 1.71
CA PHE A 128 -15.90 -33.75 2.14
C PHE A 128 -16.95 -32.66 1.82
N PHE A 129 -16.55 -31.39 1.85
CA PHE A 129 -17.38 -30.21 1.54
C PHE A 129 -17.75 -30.06 0.06
N ASP A 130 -17.08 -30.77 -0.84
CA ASP A 130 -17.27 -30.74 -2.30
C ASP A 130 -18.04 -31.98 -2.79
N ARG A 131 -18.63 -32.76 -1.86
CA ARG A 131 -19.49 -33.91 -2.19
C ARG A 131 -20.89 -33.44 -2.55
N SER A 132 -21.50 -34.11 -3.53
CA SER A 132 -22.85 -33.82 -4.05
C SER A 132 -23.99 -33.98 -3.03
N GLU A 133 -23.72 -34.47 -1.82
CA GLU A 133 -24.71 -34.65 -0.76
C GLU A 133 -25.12 -33.34 -0.06
N PHE A 134 -24.45 -32.22 -0.33
CA PHE A 134 -24.91 -30.88 0.09
C PHE A 134 -26.09 -30.34 -0.73
N ALA A 135 -26.72 -31.14 -1.60
CA ALA A 135 -27.92 -30.75 -2.34
C ALA A 135 -29.09 -30.32 -1.43
N SER A 136 -29.13 -30.80 -0.16
CA SER A 136 -30.17 -30.46 0.82
C SER A 136 -29.92 -29.15 1.56
N TYR A 137 -28.68 -28.64 1.60
CA TYR A 137 -28.39 -27.32 2.14
C TYR A 137 -28.53 -26.27 1.05
N ARG A 138 -29.77 -26.01 0.63
CA ARG A 138 -30.10 -24.74 -0.04
C ARG A 138 -30.18 -23.65 1.03
N PRO A 139 -29.36 -22.60 0.98
CA PRO A 139 -29.58 -21.42 1.81
C PRO A 139 -30.94 -20.82 1.43
N GLY A 140 -31.94 -20.99 2.28
CA GLY A 140 -33.28 -20.42 2.11
C GLY A 140 -34.42 -21.38 1.72
N SER A 141 -34.28 -22.70 1.82
CA SER A 141 -35.46 -23.59 1.75
C SER A 141 -36.12 -23.69 3.12
N ASP A 142 -37.37 -23.24 3.20
CA ASP A 142 -38.20 -23.27 4.40
C ASP A 142 -38.19 -24.66 5.05
N ARG A 143 -37.86 -24.67 6.34
CA ARG A 143 -37.82 -25.86 7.19
C ARG A 143 -39.26 -26.25 7.50
N GLU A 144 -39.83 -27.18 6.76
CA GLU A 144 -41.05 -27.87 7.19
C GLU A 144 -40.72 -28.68 8.46
N ASP A 145 -41.39 -28.31 9.54
CA ASP A 145 -41.24 -28.89 10.87
C ASP A 145 -41.84 -30.30 10.88
N PRO A 146 -41.07 -31.35 11.21
CA PRO A 146 -41.54 -32.75 11.17
C PRO A 146 -42.49 -33.12 12.33
N THR A 147 -43.20 -32.17 12.93
CA THR A 147 -44.06 -32.39 14.09
C THR A 147 -45.56 -32.38 13.82
N ASP A 148 -46.03 -32.37 12.57
CA ASP A 148 -47.47 -32.51 12.30
C ASP A 148 -47.94 -33.97 12.55
N PRO A 149 -48.76 -34.22 13.60
CA PRO A 149 -49.30 -35.55 13.82
C PRO A 149 -50.43 -35.83 12.82
N VAL A 150 -50.32 -36.96 12.13
CA VAL A 150 -51.40 -37.52 11.31
C VAL A 150 -52.55 -37.90 12.24
N ASN A 151 -53.68 -37.20 12.13
CA ASN A 151 -54.95 -37.64 12.73
C ASN A 151 -55.55 -38.74 11.86
N ASP A 152 -55.88 -39.87 12.49
CA ASP A 152 -56.68 -40.99 11.95
C ASP A 152 -58.08 -40.55 11.51
#